data_AF-A0A838DM66-F1
#
_entry.id   AF-A0A838DM66-F1
#
_cell.length_a   1.000
_cell.length_b   1.000
_cell.length_c   1.000
_cell.angle_alpha   90.00
_cell.angle_beta   90.00
_cell.angle_gamma   90.00
#
_symmetry.space_group_name_H-M   'P 1'
#
loop_
_entity.id
_entity.type
_entity.pdbx_description
1 polymer ?
#
loop_
_entity_poly.entity_id
_entity_poly.type
_entity_poly.pdbx_seq_one_letter_code
_entity_poly.pdbx_strand_id
1 'polypeptide(L)'
;PVLTLELKKNQPLISNGITATTETLRSQPQVVRGFVQATMKGLRDVIADPAGAVQISKTYIPGLTDTAKAMSILQATIPLWQSKKLGYNDSATWQSMADFMVAQKLIPVEADLAQAYTNQFVS
;
A
#
# COMPACT_ATOMS: atom_id res chain seq x y z
N PRO A 1 -28.86 -8.03 1.56
CA PRO A 1 -28.96 -6.63 1.10
C PRO A 1 -27.57 -6.16 0.65
N VAL A 2 -27.46 -5.43 -0.47
CA VAL A 2 -26.18 -4.89 -0.96
C VAL A 2 -25.96 -3.51 -0.36
N LEU A 3 -24.78 -3.25 0.22
CA LEU A 3 -24.39 -1.93 0.70
C LEU A 3 -23.62 -1.19 -0.40
N THR A 4 -24.19 -0.09 -0.88
CA THR A 4 -23.56 0.79 -1.86
C THR A 4 -22.96 2.01 -1.15
N LEU A 5 -21.69 2.34 -1.47
CA LEU A 5 -20.99 3.48 -0.91
C LEU A 5 -20.64 4.47 -2.04
N GLU A 6 -21.18 5.67 -1.97
CA GLU A 6 -20.86 6.76 -2.90
C GLU A 6 -19.55 7.44 -2.48
N LEU A 7 -18.52 7.35 -3.33
CA LEU A 7 -17.22 7.96 -3.07
C LEU A 7 -17.13 9.33 -3.76
N LYS A 8 -16.80 10.37 -2.98
CA LYS A 8 -16.38 11.65 -3.57
C LYS A 8 -15.05 11.44 -4.30
N LYS A 9 -14.83 12.20 -5.38
CA LYS A 9 -13.64 12.11 -6.25
C LYS A 9 -12.29 12.09 -5.51
N ASN A 10 -12.22 12.66 -4.31
CA ASN A 10 -11.01 12.75 -3.50
C ASN A 10 -11.17 12.10 -2.11
N GLN A 11 -12.07 11.13 -1.91
CA GLN A 11 -12.15 10.40 -0.65
C GLN A 11 -10.97 9.44 -0.54
N PRO A 12 -10.00 9.65 0.37
CA PRO A 12 -8.88 8.73 0.50
C PRO A 12 -9.38 7.45 1.17
N LEU A 13 -9.39 6.35 0.42
CA LEU A 13 -9.47 5.01 0.97
C LEU A 13 -8.09 4.38 0.83
N ILE A 14 -7.39 4.28 1.96
CA ILE A 14 -6.11 3.61 2.02
C ILE A 14 -6.38 2.13 1.77
N SER A 15 -5.87 1.61 0.65
CA SER A 15 -6.21 0.27 0.17
C SER A 15 -5.11 -0.74 0.47
N ASN A 16 -3.93 -0.59 -0.14
CA ASN A 16 -2.87 -1.59 -0.07
C ASN A 16 -1.80 -1.18 0.94
N GLY A 17 -1.36 -2.13 1.75
CA GLY A 17 -0.30 -1.92 2.73
C GLY A 17 0.41 -3.21 3.11
N ILE A 18 1.55 -3.06 3.79
CA ILE A 18 2.23 -4.18 4.45
C ILE A 18 1.66 -4.29 5.85
N THR A 19 1.11 -5.45 6.20
CA THR A 19 0.60 -5.72 7.54
C THR A 19 1.48 -6.72 8.26
N ALA A 20 1.71 -6.51 9.56
CA ALA A 20 2.39 -7.46 10.43
C ALA A 20 1.66 -7.53 11.77
N THR A 21 1.84 -8.63 12.49
CA THR A 21 1.26 -8.76 13.84
C THR A 21 2.02 -7.87 14.82
N THR A 22 1.35 -7.37 15.86
CA THR A 22 1.99 -6.62 16.95
C THR A 22 3.15 -7.39 17.58
N GLU A 23 3.03 -8.72 17.68
CA GLU A 23 4.10 -9.58 18.19
C GLU A 23 5.32 -9.58 17.27
N THR A 24 5.14 -9.65 15.95
CA THR A 24 6.24 -9.56 14.98
C THR A 24 6.93 -8.19 15.05
N LEU A 25 6.15 -7.10 15.17
CA LEU A 25 6.70 -5.74 15.31
C LEU A 25 7.57 -5.60 16.56
N ARG A 26 7.15 -6.23 17.66
CA ARG A 26 7.83 -6.17 18.97
C ARG A 26 9.04 -7.10 19.06
N SER A 27 8.88 -8.36 18.66
CA SER A 27 9.89 -9.41 18.83
C SER A 27 10.97 -9.41 17.74
N GLN A 28 10.65 -8.90 16.53
CA GLN A 28 11.55 -8.94 15.38
C GLN A 28 11.68 -7.59 14.65
N PRO A 29 11.93 -6.47 15.35
CA PRO A 29 11.90 -5.13 14.76
C PRO A 29 12.93 -4.93 13.65
N GLN A 30 14.08 -5.62 13.71
CA GLN A 30 15.12 -5.54 12.68
C GLN A 30 14.70 -6.26 11.39
N VAL A 31 14.02 -7.42 11.51
CA VAL A 31 13.48 -8.15 10.35
C VAL A 31 12.42 -7.30 9.67
N VAL A 32 11.51 -6.69 10.44
CA VAL A 32 10.47 -5.79 9.90
C VAL A 32 11.10 -4.60 9.18
N ARG A 33 12.11 -3.95 9.80
CA ARG A 33 12.82 -2.82 9.18
C ARG A 33 13.48 -3.24 7.87
N GLY A 34 14.22 -4.35 7.86
CA GLY A 34 14.88 -4.87 6.68
C GLY A 34 13.90 -5.20 5.56
N PHE A 35 12.78 -5.83 5.90
CA PHE A 35 11.70 -6.14 4.95
C PHE A 35 11.12 -4.86 4.33
N VAL A 36 10.68 -3.90 5.15
CA VAL A 36 10.09 -2.64 4.66
C VAL A 36 11.07 -1.89 3.77
N GLN A 37 12.35 -1.78 4.17
CA GLN A 37 13.37 -1.10 3.38
C GLN A 37 13.64 -1.79 2.04
N ALA A 38 13.75 -3.13 2.03
CA ALA A 38 13.94 -3.91 0.82
C ALA A 38 12.74 -3.79 -0.12
N THR A 39 11.51 -3.85 0.40
CA THR A 39 10.28 -3.67 -0.40
C THR A 39 10.22 -2.25 -0.99
N MET A 40 10.53 -1.21 -0.20
CA MET A 40 10.57 0.16 -0.71
C MET A 40 11.68 0.36 -1.74
N LYS A 41 12.82 -0.31 -1.61
CA LYS A 41 13.86 -0.31 -2.64
C LYS A 41 13.33 -0.95 -3.94
N GLY A 42 12.74 -2.15 -3.85
CA GLY A 42 12.14 -2.81 -5.01
C GLY A 42 11.08 -1.96 -5.70
N LEU A 43 10.22 -1.29 -4.94
CA LEU A 43 9.22 -0.38 -5.51
C LEU A 43 9.85 0.81 -6.25
N ARG A 44 10.93 1.40 -5.71
CA ARG A 44 11.69 2.45 -6.43
C ARG A 44 12.29 1.92 -7.72
N ASP A 45 12.88 0.72 -7.68
CA ASP A 45 13.48 0.08 -8.86
C ASP A 45 12.41 -0.18 -9.93
N VAL A 46 11.21 -0.64 -9.56
CA VAL A 46 10.07 -0.86 -10.47
C VAL A 46 9.57 0.45 -11.09
N ILE A 47 9.47 1.52 -10.31
CA ILE A 47 9.05 2.84 -10.82
C ILE A 47 10.08 3.41 -11.79
N ALA A 48 11.37 3.23 -11.50
CA ALA A 48 12.48 3.74 -12.32
C ALA A 48 12.71 2.93 -13.61
N ASP A 49 12.55 1.60 -13.54
CA ASP A 49 12.71 0.68 -14.68
C ASP A 49 11.56 -0.36 -14.74
N PRO A 50 10.39 0.05 -15.28
CA PRO A 50 9.26 -0.87 -15.39
C PRO A 50 9.53 -2.03 -16.37
N ALA A 51 10.38 -1.83 -17.38
CA ALA A 51 10.73 -2.86 -18.35
C ALA A 51 11.58 -3.97 -17.72
N GLY A 52 12.60 -3.58 -16.95
CA GLY A 52 13.41 -4.51 -16.14
C GLY A 52 12.55 -5.27 -15.14
N ALA A 53 11.60 -4.58 -14.48
CA ALA A 53 10.65 -5.23 -13.57
C ALA A 53 9.82 -6.32 -14.24
N VAL A 54 9.24 -6.06 -15.43
CA VAL A 54 8.48 -7.07 -16.20
C VAL A 54 9.38 -8.24 -16.60
N GLN A 55 10.62 -7.96 -17.03
CA GLN A 55 11.55 -9.01 -17.45
C GLN A 55 11.96 -9.91 -16.28
N ILE A 56 12.26 -9.35 -15.10
CA ILE A 56 12.52 -10.13 -13.87
C ILE A 56 11.30 -10.95 -13.48
N SER A 57 10.10 -10.36 -13.56
CA SER A 57 8.85 -11.01 -13.16
C SER A 57 8.57 -12.29 -13.95
N LYS A 58 9.04 -12.42 -15.19
CA LYS A 58 8.87 -13.63 -16.01
C LYS A 58 9.45 -14.89 -15.36
N THR A 59 10.50 -14.74 -14.55
CA THR A 59 11.13 -15.86 -13.84
C THR A 59 10.29 -16.33 -12.66
N TYR A 60 9.42 -15.48 -12.12
CA TYR A 60 8.69 -15.73 -10.88
C TYR A 60 7.17 -15.86 -11.04
N ILE A 61 6.59 -15.40 -12.16
CA ILE A 61 5.14 -15.44 -12.43
C ILE A 61 4.87 -16.45 -13.55
N PRO A 62 4.49 -17.70 -13.21
CA PRO A 62 4.01 -18.66 -14.19
C PRO A 62 2.83 -18.07 -14.98
N GLY A 63 2.91 -18.11 -16.31
CA GLY A 63 1.83 -17.60 -17.17
C GLY A 63 1.97 -16.13 -17.57
N LEU A 64 3.05 -15.44 -17.21
CA LEU A 64 3.36 -14.12 -17.76
C LEU A 64 3.87 -14.22 -19.21
N THR A 65 2.95 -14.53 -20.14
CA THR A 65 3.26 -14.71 -21.57
C THR A 65 3.10 -13.41 -22.37
N ASP A 66 2.14 -12.56 -22.00
CA ASP A 66 1.89 -11.27 -22.64
C ASP A 66 2.58 -10.13 -21.88
N THR A 67 3.86 -9.92 -22.18
CA THR A 67 4.66 -8.87 -21.53
C THR A 67 4.24 -7.46 -21.93
N ALA A 68 3.63 -7.29 -23.11
CA ALA A 68 3.12 -5.99 -23.55
C ALA A 68 1.91 -5.58 -22.70
N LYS A 69 0.97 -6.49 -22.47
CA LYS A 69 -0.16 -6.25 -21.56
C LYS A 69 0.30 -6.02 -20.13
N ALA A 70 1.26 -6.81 -19.65
CA ALA A 70 1.83 -6.62 -18.31
C ALA A 70 2.46 -5.24 -18.15
N MET A 71 3.20 -4.78 -19.16
CA MET A 71 3.79 -3.43 -19.18
C MET A 71 2.72 -2.35 -19.14
N SER A 72 1.66 -2.47 -19.93
CA SER A 72 0.53 -1.51 -19.92
C SER A 72 -0.16 -1.43 -18.56
N ILE A 73 -0.39 -2.58 -17.91
CA ILE A 73 -0.97 -2.63 -16.56
C ILE A 73 -0.03 -1.97 -15.55
N LEU A 74 1.26 -2.30 -15.61
CA LEU A 74 2.26 -1.75 -14.69
C LEU A 74 2.37 -0.22 -14.85
N GLN A 75 2.41 0.28 -16.08
CA GLN A 75 2.42 1.71 -16.38
C GLN A 75 1.17 2.44 -15.86
N ALA A 76 -0.01 1.82 -15.97
CA ALA A 76 -1.23 2.37 -15.39
C ALA A 76 -1.24 2.33 -13.85
N THR A 77 -0.49 1.42 -13.24
CA THR A 77 -0.43 1.24 -11.79
C THR A 77 0.61 2.16 -11.13
N ILE A 78 1.75 2.43 -11.77
CA ILE A 78 2.83 3.27 -11.22
C ILE A 78 2.35 4.62 -10.66
N PRO A 79 1.47 5.38 -11.33
CA PRO A 79 0.95 6.64 -10.79
C PRO A 79 0.25 6.49 -9.43
N LEU A 80 -0.33 5.31 -9.14
CA LEU A 80 -1.00 5.02 -7.87
C LEU A 80 -0.02 4.76 -6.72
N TRP A 81 1.23 4.42 -7.02
CA TRP A 81 2.27 4.15 -6.03
C TRP A 81 3.14 5.36 -5.71
N GLN A 82 3.07 6.41 -6.53
CA GLN A 82 3.89 7.60 -6.33
C GLN A 82 3.46 8.37 -5.09
N SER A 83 4.44 8.72 -4.26
CA SER A 83 4.24 9.60 -3.12
C SER A 83 5.53 10.37 -2.83
N LYS A 84 5.44 11.43 -2.03
CA LYS A 84 6.63 12.19 -1.59
C LYS A 84 7.61 11.31 -0.79
N LYS A 85 7.09 10.33 -0.04
CA LYS A 85 7.86 9.36 0.73
C LYS A 85 7.17 8.00 0.66
N LEU A 86 7.73 7.09 -0.14
CA LEU A 86 7.16 5.74 -0.32
C LEU A 86 7.02 5.01 1.03
N GLY A 87 5.89 4.33 1.20
CA GLY A 87 5.56 3.58 2.40
C GLY A 87 5.14 4.42 3.62
N TYR A 88 5.23 5.75 3.55
CA TYR A 88 4.81 6.62 4.64
C TYR A 88 3.28 6.69 4.74
N ASN A 89 2.77 6.50 5.95
CA ASN A 89 1.38 6.66 6.31
C ASN A 89 1.11 8.09 6.80
N ASP A 90 0.30 8.84 6.06
CA ASP A 90 -0.09 10.20 6.40
C ASP A 90 -1.29 10.20 7.36
N SER A 91 -1.13 10.82 8.53
CA SER A 91 -2.14 10.81 9.59
C SER A 91 -3.45 11.49 9.17
N ALA A 92 -3.39 12.57 8.37
CA ALA A 92 -4.59 13.28 7.92
C ALA A 92 -5.40 12.42 6.93
N THR A 93 -4.71 11.65 6.10
CA THR A 93 -5.31 10.70 5.16
C THR A 93 -6.01 9.56 5.90
N TRP A 94 -5.38 8.99 6.93
CA TRP A 94 -6.01 8.00 7.80
C TRP A 94 -7.23 8.54 8.55
N GLN A 95 -7.14 9.77 9.08
CA GLN A 95 -8.28 10.43 9.73
C GLN A 95 -9.45 10.63 8.77
N SER A 96 -9.19 11.14 7.56
CA SER A 96 -10.22 11.36 6.55
C SER A 96 -10.91 10.06 6.12
N MET A 97 -10.17 8.94 6.05
CA MET A 97 -10.75 7.61 5.81
C MET A 97 -11.65 7.18 6.96
N ALA A 98 -11.18 7.32 8.20
CA ALA A 98 -11.93 6.93 9.40
C ALA A 98 -13.24 7.72 9.53
N ASP A 99 -13.18 9.05 9.38
CA ASP A 99 -14.36 9.92 9.44
C ASP A 99 -15.42 9.51 8.43
N PHE A 100 -14.99 9.18 7.20
CA PHE A 100 -15.88 8.65 6.18
C PHE A 100 -16.49 7.32 6.59
N MET A 101 -15.69 6.36 7.05
CA MET A 101 -16.19 5.04 7.45
C MET A 101 -17.15 5.14 8.65
N VAL A 102 -16.90 6.03 9.62
CA VAL A 102 -17.82 6.34 10.73
C VAL A 102 -19.13 6.93 10.21
N ALA A 103 -19.05 7.90 9.28
CA ALA A 103 -20.25 8.50 8.68
C ALA A 103 -21.09 7.47 7.91
N GLN A 104 -20.45 6.45 7.33
CA GLN A 104 -21.10 5.31 6.68
C GLN A 104 -21.51 4.20 7.66
N LYS A 105 -21.27 4.37 8.97
CA LYS A 105 -21.54 3.38 10.03
C LYS A 105 -20.84 2.04 9.82
N LEU A 106 -19.65 2.06 9.20
CA LEU A 106 -18.83 0.89 8.93
C LEU A 106 -17.90 0.54 10.10
N ILE A 107 -17.50 1.54 10.89
CA ILE A 107 -16.64 1.40 12.08
C ILE A 107 -17.18 2.25 13.23
N PRO A 108 -16.86 1.93 14.50
CA PRO A 108 -17.25 2.75 15.65
C PRO A 108 -16.56 4.12 15.66
N VAL A 109 -17.18 5.08 16.35
CA VAL A 109 -16.69 6.46 16.49
C VAL A 109 -15.34 6.50 17.23
N GLU A 110 -15.11 5.56 18.15
CA GLU A 110 -13.93 5.50 19.02
C GLU A 110 -12.75 4.71 18.42
N ALA A 111 -12.69 4.50 17.11
CA ALA A 111 -11.59 3.76 16.48
C ALA A 111 -10.23 4.47 16.72
N ASP A 112 -9.31 3.81 17.42
CA ASP A 112 -7.98 4.36 17.70
C ASP A 112 -7.05 4.23 16.48
N LEU A 113 -6.99 5.31 15.69
CA LEU A 113 -6.14 5.36 14.49
C LEU A 113 -4.64 5.30 14.80
N ALA A 114 -4.22 5.64 16.02
CA ALA A 114 -2.81 5.55 16.40
C ALA A 114 -2.34 4.08 16.47
N GLN A 115 -3.27 3.14 16.63
CA GLN A 115 -2.98 1.70 16.57
C GLN A 115 -3.14 1.09 15.18
N ALA A 116 -3.72 1.82 14.22
CA ALA A 116 -4.02 1.29 12.88
C ALA A 116 -2.79 1.21 11.97
N TYR A 117 -1.75 2.03 12.20
CA TYR A 117 -0.52 2.04 11.40
C TYR A 117 0.69 2.50 12.21
N THR A 118 1.88 2.29 11.66
CA THR A 118 3.13 2.85 12.19
C THR A 118 4.08 3.25 11.08
N ASN A 119 4.83 4.34 11.28
CA ASN A 119 5.89 4.80 10.38
C ASN A 119 7.31 4.45 10.89
N GLN A 120 7.43 3.73 12.00
CA GLN A 120 8.72 3.43 12.66
C GLN A 120 9.74 2.71 11.76
N PHE A 121 9.25 1.96 10.77
CA PHE A 121 10.06 1.11 9.90
C PHE A 121 10.31 1.74 8.51
N VAL A 122 9.76 2.92 8.25
CA VAL A 122 9.86 3.62 6.96
C VAL A 122 10.97 4.68 7.02
N SER A 123 12.07 4.45 6.29
CA SER A 123 13.19 5.38 6.15
C SER A 123 12.97 6.40 5.04
#